data_AF-E3RHK1-F1
#
_entry.id   AF-E3RHK1-F1
#
_cell.length_a   1.000
_cell.length_b   1.000
_cell.length_c   1.000
_cell.angle_alpha   90.00
_cell.angle_beta   90.00
_cell.angle_gamma   90.00
#
_symmetry.space_group_name_H-M   'P 1'
#
loop_
_entity.id
_entity.type
_entity.pdbx_description
1 polymer ?
#
loop_
_entity_poly.entity_id
_entity_poly.type
_entity_poly.pdbx_seq_one_letter_code
_entity_poly.pdbx_strand_id
1 'polypeptide(L)'
;YTASPAQTNITALTNLAKVYSEEEKFSGDKYDVLNNKIVIFKDHCKKVGIITDAQYKLAVSTMLKGKASAYYYNYIAPLNLDYESIIKRLGEYFHTSENYQMFLSEWRTIMLKD
;
A
#
# COMPACT_ATOMS: atom_id res chain seq x y z
N TYR A 1 34.28 2.86 3.90
CA TYR A 1 33.30 3.08 4.98
C TYR A 1 31.92 2.74 4.46
N THR A 2 31.36 1.60 4.88
CA THR A 2 29.98 1.22 4.55
C THR A 2 29.03 1.92 5.53
N ALA A 3 27.91 2.45 5.03
CA ALA A 3 26.91 3.11 5.88
C ALA A 3 26.26 2.10 6.86
N SER A 4 25.93 2.58 8.06
CA SER A 4 25.21 1.78 9.07
C SER A 4 23.82 1.37 8.56
N PRO A 5 23.31 0.16 8.90
CA PRO A 5 21.99 -0.31 8.44
C PRO A 5 20.84 0.66 8.71
N ALA A 6 20.87 1.40 9.82
CA ALA A 6 19.87 2.42 10.13
C ALA A 6 19.92 3.61 9.15
N GLN A 7 21.12 4.06 8.80
CA GLN A 7 21.34 5.14 7.82
C GLN A 7 20.87 4.73 6.42
N THR A 8 21.15 3.47 6.06
CA THR A 8 20.71 2.85 4.79
C THR A 8 19.19 2.81 4.69
N ASN A 9 18.50 2.42 5.77
CA ASN A 9 17.03 2.40 5.80
C ASN A 9 16.40 3.79 5.69
N ILE A 10 16.93 4.80 6.38
CA ILE A 10 16.41 6.19 6.30
C ILE A 10 16.57 6.75 4.87
N THR A 11 17.71 6.49 4.24
CA THR A 11 17.98 6.93 2.86
C THR A 11 17.05 6.24 1.87
N ALA A 12 16.84 4.93 2.03
CA ALA A 12 15.94 4.16 1.18
C ALA A 12 14.48 4.64 1.28
N LEU A 13 13.98 4.92 2.48
CA LEU A 13 12.63 5.47 2.69
C LEU A 13 12.46 6.87 2.09
N THR A 14 13.49 7.71 2.21
CA THR A 14 13.48 9.05 1.58
C THR A 14 13.44 8.96 0.06
N ASN A 15 14.19 8.02 -0.52
CA ASN A 15 14.17 7.78 -1.95
C ASN A 15 12.84 7.14 -2.40
N LEU A 16 12.25 6.28 -1.57
CA LEU A 16 10.94 5.69 -1.85
C LEU A 16 9.87 6.78 -1.98
N ALA A 17 9.85 7.75 -1.06
CA ALA A 17 8.92 8.87 -1.11
C ALA A 17 9.09 9.75 -2.37
N LYS A 18 10.29 9.77 -2.97
CA LYS A 18 10.58 10.55 -4.19
C LYS A 18 10.18 9.83 -5.49
N VAL A 19 10.20 8.50 -5.51
CA VAL A 19 9.82 7.73 -6.71
C VAL A 19 8.31 7.58 -6.85
N TYR A 20 7.57 7.76 -5.74
CA TYR A 20 6.12 7.73 -5.74
C TYR A 20 5.51 9.00 -6.34
N SER A 21 4.57 8.83 -7.27
CA SER A 21 3.61 9.88 -7.59
C SER A 21 2.35 9.77 -6.71
N GLU A 22 1.57 10.85 -6.63
CA GLU A 22 0.36 10.85 -5.79
C GLU A 22 -0.71 9.90 -6.34
N GLU A 23 -0.86 9.77 -7.66
CA GLU A 23 -1.79 8.84 -8.30
C GLU A 23 -1.44 7.37 -8.07
N GLU A 24 -0.18 7.04 -7.81
CA GLU A 24 0.29 5.69 -7.50
C GLU A 24 -0.04 5.25 -6.08
N LYS A 25 -0.39 6.17 -5.17
CA LYS A 25 -0.74 5.84 -3.79
C LYS A 25 -2.16 5.30 -3.67
N PHE A 26 -2.34 4.38 -2.73
CA PHE A 26 -3.62 3.82 -2.34
C PHE A 26 -4.39 4.80 -1.44
N SER A 27 -5.54 5.23 -1.92
CA SER A 27 -6.46 6.18 -1.26
C SER A 27 -7.48 5.51 -0.34
N GLY A 28 -7.83 4.26 -0.62
CA GLY A 28 -8.98 3.60 0.00
C GLY A 28 -10.34 4.03 -0.57
N ASP A 29 -10.38 4.64 -1.76
CA ASP A 29 -11.62 4.93 -2.46
C ASP A 29 -12.20 3.69 -3.18
N LYS A 30 -13.50 3.71 -3.47
CA LYS A 30 -14.29 2.55 -3.97
C LYS A 30 -13.66 1.84 -5.18
N TYR A 31 -13.04 2.61 -6.08
CA TYR A 31 -12.45 2.11 -7.32
C TYR A 31 -10.93 1.94 -7.25
N ASP A 32 -10.34 2.23 -6.09
CA ASP A 32 -8.92 2.06 -5.87
C ASP A 32 -8.65 0.63 -5.39
N VAL A 33 -7.95 -0.16 -6.21
CA VAL A 33 -7.74 -1.58 -5.93
C VAL A 33 -6.40 -1.77 -5.24
N LEU A 34 -6.43 -2.12 -3.94
CA LEU A 34 -5.25 -2.36 -3.11
C LEU A 34 -4.23 -3.30 -3.76
N ASN A 35 -4.66 -4.39 -4.40
CA ASN A 35 -3.75 -5.35 -5.04
C ASN A 35 -2.87 -4.71 -6.12
N ASN A 36 -3.44 -3.81 -6.93
CA ASN A 36 -2.67 -3.10 -7.96
C ASN A 36 -1.63 -2.18 -7.30
N LYS A 37 -2.00 -1.53 -6.19
CA LYS A 37 -1.12 -0.63 -5.43
C LYS A 37 0.02 -1.38 -4.73
N ILE A 38 -0.22 -2.60 -4.27
CA ILE A 38 0.82 -3.48 -3.69
C ILE A 38 1.87 -3.85 -4.75
N VAL A 39 1.48 -4.08 -6.00
CA VAL A 39 2.43 -4.38 -7.09
C VAL A 39 3.35 -3.17 -7.33
N ILE A 40 2.78 -1.98 -7.42
CA ILE A 40 3.55 -0.73 -7.57
C ILE A 40 4.48 -0.52 -6.37
N PHE A 41 3.99 -0.74 -5.16
CA PHE A 41 4.77 -0.65 -3.94
C PHE A 41 6.01 -1.54 -3.94
N LYS A 42 5.83 -2.83 -4.28
CA LYS A 42 6.96 -3.77 -4.33
C LYS A 42 7.98 -3.38 -5.40
N ASP A 43 7.53 -2.88 -6.55
CA ASP A 43 8.42 -2.39 -7.61
C ASP A 43 9.24 -1.17 -7.16
N HIS A 44 8.58 -0.17 -6.55
CA HIS A 44 9.25 1.01 -6.02
C HIS A 44 10.21 0.70 -4.87
N CYS A 45 9.83 -0.20 -3.96
CA CYS A 45 10.72 -0.68 -2.91
C CYS A 45 11.98 -1.34 -3.48
N LYS A 46 11.83 -2.19 -4.50
CA LYS A 46 12.96 -2.85 -5.16
C LYS A 46 13.93 -1.84 -5.79
N LYS A 47 13.42 -0.78 -6.42
CA LYS A 47 14.24 0.29 -7.02
C LYS A 47 15.12 1.03 -6.02
N VAL A 48 14.72 1.08 -4.74
CA VAL A 48 15.46 1.79 -3.67
C VAL A 48 16.15 0.85 -2.67
N GLY A 49 16.18 -0.46 -2.95
CA GLY A 49 16.88 -1.44 -2.12
C GLY A 49 16.12 -1.92 -0.88
N ILE A 50 14.80 -1.73 -0.84
CA ILE A 50 13.92 -2.31 0.20
C ILE A 50 13.46 -3.68 -0.29
N ILE A 51 13.89 -4.75 0.38
CA ILE A 51 13.68 -6.13 -0.10
C ILE A 51 13.17 -7.10 0.98
N THR A 52 13.17 -6.70 2.25
CA THR A 52 12.78 -7.55 3.39
C THR A 52 11.44 -7.14 3.98
N ASP A 53 10.72 -8.10 4.60
CA ASP A 53 9.43 -7.84 5.24
C ASP A 53 9.50 -6.79 6.36
N ALA A 54 10.59 -6.78 7.12
CA ALA A 54 10.82 -5.77 8.15
C ALA A 54 10.95 -4.36 7.53
N GLN A 55 11.59 -4.23 6.37
CA GLN A 55 11.68 -2.96 5.65
C GLN A 55 10.36 -2.61 4.97
N TYR A 56 9.65 -3.57 4.39
CA TYR A 56 8.32 -3.34 3.81
C TYR A 56 7.36 -2.80 4.87
N LYS A 57 7.35 -3.39 6.08
CA LYS A 57 6.59 -2.89 7.22
C LYS A 57 6.83 -1.40 7.50
N LEU A 58 8.10 -0.97 7.49
CA LEU A 58 8.46 0.45 7.70
C LEU A 58 8.05 1.34 6.52
N ALA A 59 7.96 0.77 5.32
CA ALA A 59 7.68 1.47 4.08
C ALA A 59 6.19 1.56 3.72
N VAL A 60 5.31 0.71 4.28
CA VAL A 60 3.88 0.65 3.87
C VAL A 60 3.20 2.01 3.94
N SER A 61 3.52 2.85 4.92
CA SER A 61 2.90 4.18 5.02
C SER A 61 3.12 5.07 3.78
N THR A 62 4.22 4.86 3.04
CA THR A 62 4.56 5.65 1.85
C THR A 62 3.62 5.40 0.68
N MET A 63 3.00 4.22 0.60
CA MET A 63 2.05 3.87 -0.46
C MET A 63 0.61 4.30 -0.14
N LEU A 64 0.36 4.95 0.99
CA LEU A 64 -0.99 5.29 1.45
C LEU A 64 -1.25 6.80 1.35
N LYS A 65 -2.49 7.16 0.99
CA LYS A 65 -3.03 8.52 1.05
C LYS A 65 -4.48 8.49 1.51
N GLY A 66 -5.06 9.68 1.74
CA GLY A 66 -6.48 9.82 2.02
C GLY A 66 -6.99 8.93 3.17
N LYS A 67 -8.10 8.22 2.92
CA LYS A 67 -8.78 7.37 3.91
C LYS A 67 -7.91 6.21 4.35
N ALA A 68 -7.15 5.61 3.43
CA ALA A 68 -6.24 4.52 3.73
C ALA A 68 -5.12 4.93 4.68
N SER A 69 -4.54 6.12 4.47
CA SER A 69 -3.52 6.67 5.39
C SER A 69 -4.11 6.93 6.78
N ALA A 70 -5.29 7.56 6.85
CA ALA A 70 -5.97 7.81 8.12
C ALA A 70 -6.28 6.51 8.89
N TYR A 71 -6.80 5.49 8.19
CA TYR A 71 -7.07 4.19 8.80
C TYR A 71 -5.80 3.51 9.31
N TYR A 72 -4.71 3.54 8.51
CA TYR A 72 -3.44 2.97 8.91
C TYR A 72 -2.90 3.58 10.21
N TYR A 73 -2.82 4.90 10.29
CA TYR A 73 -2.25 5.57 11.48
C TYR A 73 -3.13 5.46 12.72
N ASN A 74 -4.46 5.45 12.56
CA ASN A 74 -5.38 5.36 13.69
C ASN A 74 -5.53 3.95 14.25
N TYR A 75 -5.47 2.91 13.40
CA TYR A 75 -5.88 1.55 13.80
C TYR A 75 -4.84 0.46 13.55
N ILE A 76 -3.85 0.69 12.68
CA ILE A 76 -2.86 -0.34 12.34
C ILE A 76 -1.49 -0.03 12.95
N ALA A 77 -0.99 1.20 12.78
CA ALA A 77 0.34 1.60 13.26
C ALA A 77 0.58 1.31 14.76
N PRO A 78 -0.40 1.51 15.68
CA PRO A 78 -0.22 1.21 17.10
C PRO A 78 -0.06 -0.28 17.42
N LEU A 79 -0.46 -1.17 16.51
CA LEU A 79 -0.51 -2.63 16.77
C LEU A 79 0.83 -3.33 16.51
N ASN A 80 1.83 -2.63 15.96
CA ASN A 80 3.17 -3.16 15.66
C ASN A 80 3.17 -4.47 14.84
N LEU A 81 2.20 -4.64 13.95
CA LEU A 81 2.01 -5.85 13.13
C LEU A 81 3.17 -6.07 12.15
N ASP A 82 3.32 -7.31 11.67
CA ASP A 82 4.15 -7.62 10.51
C ASP A 82 3.53 -7.09 9.21
N TYR A 83 4.31 -7.10 8.13
CA TYR A 83 3.89 -6.59 6.82
C TYR A 83 2.63 -7.28 6.28
N GLU A 84 2.56 -8.62 6.32
CA GLU A 84 1.43 -9.37 5.77
C GLU A 84 0.13 -9.09 6.55
N SER A 85 0.23 -9.01 7.88
CA SER A 85 -0.87 -8.63 8.76
C SER A 85 -1.39 -7.21 8.49
N ILE A 86 -0.49 -6.26 8.16
CA ILE A 86 -0.87 -4.89 7.76
C ILE A 86 -1.67 -4.94 6.45
N ILE A 87 -1.16 -5.61 5.42
CA ILE A 87 -1.81 -5.71 4.12
C ILE A 87 -3.17 -6.39 4.22
N LYS A 88 -3.25 -7.48 5.00
CA LYS A 88 -4.51 -8.20 5.25
C LYS A 88 -5.56 -7.26 5.85
N ARG A 89 -5.22 -6.49 6.89
CA ARG A 89 -6.17 -5.56 7.53
C ARG A 89 -6.59 -4.41 6.63
N LEU A 90 -5.69 -3.91 5.78
CA LEU A 90 -6.05 -2.92 4.75
C LEU A 90 -7.06 -3.52 3.76
N GLY A 91 -6.81 -4.75 3.31
CA GLY A 91 -7.71 -5.48 2.43
C GLY A 91 -9.08 -5.74 3.06
N GLU A 92 -9.12 -6.24 4.29
CA GLU A 92 -10.38 -6.51 5.01
C GLU A 92 -11.23 -5.25 5.22
N TYR A 93 -10.60 -4.10 5.48
CA TYR A 93 -11.32 -2.85 5.72
C TYR A 93 -11.83 -2.18 4.44
N PHE A 94 -10.98 -2.10 3.40
CA PHE A 94 -11.32 -1.38 2.16
C PHE A 94 -11.99 -2.27 1.10
N HIS A 95 -11.71 -3.57 1.12
CA HIS A 95 -12.27 -4.55 0.19
C HIS A 95 -13.14 -5.58 0.92
N THR A 96 -14.07 -5.14 1.77
CA THR A 96 -15.14 -6.03 2.22
C THR A 96 -15.78 -6.69 0.99
N SER A 97 -16.02 -8.00 1.09
CA SER A 97 -16.48 -8.85 -0.02
C SER A 97 -17.70 -8.30 -0.76
N GLU A 98 -18.59 -7.58 -0.06
CA GLU A 98 -19.74 -6.86 -0.63
C GLU A 98 -19.33 -5.76 -1.61
N ASN A 99 -18.34 -4.93 -1.28
CA ASN A 99 -17.89 -3.84 -2.16
C ASN A 99 -17.18 -4.37 -3.40
N TYR A 100 -16.40 -5.44 -3.25
CA TYR A 100 -15.70 -6.07 -4.38
C TYR A 100 -16.67 -6.78 -5.33
N GLN A 101 -17.67 -7.50 -4.80
CA GLN A 101 -18.72 -8.12 -5.63
C GLN A 101 -19.59 -7.08 -6.34
N MET A 102 -19.96 -6.00 -5.64
CA MET A 102 -20.73 -4.89 -6.22
C MET A 102 -19.93 -4.16 -7.30
N PHE A 103 -18.62 -3.92 -7.09
CA PHE A 103 -17.73 -3.38 -8.11
C PHE A 103 -17.65 -4.30 -9.34
N LEU A 104 -17.47 -5.61 -9.15
CA LEU A 104 -17.44 -6.58 -10.24
C LEU A 104 -18.79 -6.69 -10.96
N SER A 105 -19.92 -6.49 -10.28
CA SER A 105 -21.24 -6.46 -10.93
C SER A 105 -21.48 -5.15 -11.70
N GLU A 106 -21.07 -4.01 -11.15
CA GLU A 106 -21.13 -2.71 -11.85
C GLU A 106 -20.26 -2.76 -13.12
N TRP A 107 -19.01 -3.23 -12.99
CA TRP A 107 -18.08 -3.35 -14.10
C TRP A 107 -18.59 -4.29 -15.20
N ARG A 108 -19.11 -5.48 -14.83
CA ARG A 108 -19.75 -6.39 -15.80
C ARG A 108 -20.94 -5.76 -16.50
N THR A 109 -21.75 -4.98 -15.80
CA THR A 109 -22.93 -4.31 -16.38
C THR A 109 -22.53 -3.23 -17.39
N ILE A 110 -21.42 -2.53 -17.14
CA ILE A 110 -20.89 -1.50 -18.05
C ILE A 110 -20.30 -2.15 -19.31
N MET A 111 -19.59 -3.27 -19.17
CA MET A 111 -18.92 -3.96 -20.29
C MET A 111 -19.86 -4.89 -21.10
N LEU A 112 -21.06 -5.20 -20.59
CA LEU A 112 -22.08 -6.01 -21.29
C LEU A 112 -23.15 -5.16 -21.99
N LYS A 113 -22.97 -3.84 -22.05
CA LYS A 113 -23.86 -2.91 -22.77
C LYS A 113 -23.39 -2.57 -24.19
N ASP A 114 -22.36 -3.26 -24.70
CA ASP A 114 -22.03 -3.34 -26.13
C ASP A 114 -22.52 -4.68 -26.71
#